data_AF-A0A4Q4BNC8-F1
#
_entry.id   AF-A0A4Q4BNC8-F1
#
_cell.length_a   1.000
_cell.length_b   1.000
_cell.length_c   1.000
_cell.angle_alpha   90.00
_cell.angle_beta   90.00
_cell.angle_gamma   90.00
#
_symmetry.space_group_name_H-M   'P 1'
#
loop_
_entity.id
_entity.type
_entity.pdbx_description
1 polymer ?
#
loop_
_entity_poly.entity_id
_entity_poly.type
_entity_poly.pdbx_seq_one_letter_code
_entity_poly.pdbx_strand_id
1 'polypeptide(L)'
;VGSCVTRGGATNDAAAVYAVTKAIEWLQKYSPPEAQGMTFGEAGPVPAQGAIAQQMFWYTAFTAASVEPGTPVMNEDGTPKWRMAPSPHGAYWSEGTKIGYQDAGSWTLLKSTPVDRAQAAWLYAQFVVSKTVDLKKSDVGLTFIRQSTIDSQHFTDRAPKLGGLIEFYRSPARLQWSPTGTNIPDYPKMAQLWWQNIGDAMSGDKTPQEALDSLCAEQEKVMERIEKSGVQGDIGPKMGDVVDAQVWLDAPGSPVAKLENEKPQGETISYDELIKSWSK
;
A
#
# COMPACT_ATOMS: atom_id res chain seq x y z
N VAL A 1 -11.61 -15.96 -12.64
CA VAL A 1 -12.41 -15.02 -11.81
C VAL A 1 -12.31 -13.63 -12.41
N GLY A 2 -13.32 -12.79 -12.20
CA GLY A 2 -13.39 -11.40 -12.67
C GLY A 2 -13.06 -10.40 -11.56
N SER A 3 -13.57 -9.18 -11.70
CA SER A 3 -13.38 -8.09 -10.72
C SER A 3 -14.59 -7.94 -9.78
N CYS A 4 -15.79 -8.13 -10.33
CA CYS A 4 -17.02 -8.06 -9.55
C CYS A 4 -17.27 -9.37 -8.76
N VAL A 5 -18.03 -9.26 -7.67
CA VAL A 5 -18.47 -10.42 -6.86
C VAL A 5 -19.12 -11.51 -7.70
N THR A 6 -19.93 -11.16 -8.70
CA THR A 6 -20.63 -12.12 -9.57
C THR A 6 -19.70 -12.97 -10.44
N ARG A 7 -18.42 -12.60 -10.56
CA ARG A 7 -17.36 -13.40 -11.21
C ARG A 7 -16.26 -13.84 -10.24
N GLY A 8 -16.51 -13.75 -8.93
CA GLY A 8 -15.57 -14.15 -7.87
C GLY A 8 -14.46 -13.14 -7.56
N GLY A 9 -14.60 -11.89 -8.02
CA GLY A 9 -13.74 -10.80 -7.61
C GLY A 9 -14.28 -10.09 -6.36
N ALA A 10 -13.46 -9.22 -5.76
CA ALA A 10 -13.77 -8.58 -4.47
C ALA A 10 -13.81 -7.05 -4.55
N THR A 11 -13.76 -6.47 -5.76
CA THR A 11 -13.69 -5.01 -5.93
C THR A 11 -14.91 -4.30 -5.34
N ASN A 12 -16.07 -4.93 -5.36
CA ASN A 12 -17.33 -4.39 -4.86
C ASN A 12 -17.98 -5.26 -3.76
N ASP A 13 -17.18 -6.05 -3.06
CA ASP A 13 -17.67 -6.83 -1.92
C ASP A 13 -17.89 -5.96 -0.67
N ALA A 14 -18.45 -6.55 0.39
CA ALA A 14 -18.81 -5.80 1.59
C ALA A 14 -17.58 -5.23 2.33
N ALA A 15 -16.44 -5.91 2.28
CA ALA A 15 -15.21 -5.44 2.90
C ALA A 15 -14.64 -4.21 2.16
N ALA A 16 -14.67 -4.21 0.83
CA ALA A 16 -14.23 -3.07 0.02
C ALA A 16 -15.11 -1.84 0.27
N VAL A 17 -16.43 -2.03 0.28
CA VAL A 17 -17.41 -0.97 0.56
C VAL A 17 -17.22 -0.42 1.97
N TYR A 18 -17.01 -1.29 2.96
CA TYR A 18 -16.68 -0.91 4.33
C TYR A 18 -15.40 -0.07 4.40
N ALA A 19 -14.33 -0.50 3.73
CA ALA A 19 -13.05 0.20 3.75
C ALA A 19 -13.14 1.61 3.16
N VAL A 20 -13.80 1.77 2.00
CA VAL A 20 -14.02 3.09 1.39
C VAL A 20 -14.89 3.97 2.28
N THR A 21 -15.97 3.41 2.84
CA THR A 21 -16.85 4.13 3.77
C THR A 21 -16.07 4.63 4.99
N LYS A 22 -15.19 3.79 5.57
CA LYS A 22 -14.37 4.16 6.73
C LYS A 22 -13.31 5.19 6.40
N ALA A 23 -12.67 5.09 5.24
CA ALA A 23 -11.72 6.08 4.78
C ALA A 23 -12.37 7.47 4.66
N ILE A 24 -13.56 7.56 4.04
CA ILE A 24 -14.34 8.81 3.95
C ILE A 24 -14.71 9.32 5.35
N GLU A 25 -15.27 8.45 6.19
CA GLU A 25 -15.69 8.80 7.55
C GLU A 25 -14.52 9.38 8.36
N TRP A 26 -13.35 8.75 8.29
CA TRP A 26 -12.16 9.18 9.03
C TRP A 26 -11.54 10.45 8.48
N LEU A 27 -11.54 10.62 7.16
CA LEU A 27 -11.10 11.85 6.51
C LEU A 27 -11.98 13.03 6.96
N GLN A 28 -13.30 12.85 7.00
CA GLN A 28 -14.24 13.91 7.36
C GLN A 28 -14.28 14.22 8.87
N LYS A 29 -14.14 13.20 9.73
CA LYS A 29 -14.33 13.36 11.18
C LYS A 29 -13.05 13.59 11.97
N TYR A 30 -11.92 13.04 11.53
CA TYR A 30 -10.72 12.93 12.35
C TYR A 30 -9.47 13.55 11.71
N SER A 31 -9.53 13.97 10.45
CA SER A 31 -8.42 14.64 9.78
C SER A 31 -8.59 16.17 9.81
N PRO A 32 -7.50 16.94 9.68
CA PRO A 32 -7.59 18.40 9.49
C PRO A 32 -8.53 18.76 8.32
N PRO A 33 -9.34 19.84 8.40
CA PRO A 33 -10.32 20.18 7.37
C PRO A 33 -9.73 20.32 5.95
N GLU A 34 -8.50 20.82 5.86
CA GLU A 34 -7.76 20.99 4.61
C GLU A 34 -7.32 19.67 3.96
N ALA A 35 -7.30 18.54 4.70
CA ALA A 35 -6.78 17.27 4.23
C ALA A 35 -7.53 16.72 3.00
N GLN A 36 -8.83 16.99 2.88
CA GLN A 36 -9.63 16.54 1.75
C GLN A 36 -9.19 17.16 0.41
N GLY A 37 -8.60 18.36 0.45
CA GLY A 37 -8.10 19.06 -0.73
C GLY A 37 -6.64 18.78 -1.06
N MET A 38 -5.92 18.03 -0.21
CA MET A 38 -4.49 17.80 -0.39
C MET A 38 -4.20 16.76 -1.45
N THR A 39 -3.23 17.08 -2.29
CA THR A 39 -2.54 16.12 -3.15
C THR A 39 -1.52 15.30 -2.34
N PHE A 40 -1.00 14.24 -2.97
CA PHE A 40 0.05 13.40 -2.39
C PHE A 40 1.27 14.21 -1.87
N GLY A 41 1.74 15.19 -2.65
CA GLY A 41 2.89 16.01 -2.30
C GLY A 41 2.63 16.98 -1.15
N GLU A 42 1.37 17.35 -0.92
CA GLU A 42 0.95 18.24 0.17
C GLU A 42 0.73 17.46 1.46
N ALA A 43 0.09 16.29 1.38
CA ALA A 43 -0.20 15.45 2.55
C ALA A 43 1.05 14.74 3.10
N GLY A 44 2.00 14.37 2.24
CA GLY A 44 3.18 13.59 2.62
C GLY A 44 4.07 14.22 3.70
N PRO A 45 4.39 15.53 3.63
CA PRO A 45 5.19 16.23 4.65
C PRO A 45 4.46 16.55 5.96
N VAL A 46 3.13 16.47 6.03
CA VAL A 46 2.33 16.88 7.20
C VAL A 46 2.77 16.22 8.52
N PRO A 47 3.09 14.91 8.58
CA PRO A 47 3.55 14.30 9.83
C PRO A 47 4.78 14.98 10.43
N ALA A 48 5.76 15.38 9.61
CA ALA A 48 6.99 16.02 10.08
C ALA A 48 6.75 17.40 10.72
N GLN A 49 5.62 18.04 10.40
CA GLN A 49 5.22 19.34 10.93
C GLN A 49 4.67 19.25 12.36
N GLY A 50 4.34 18.04 12.84
CA GLY A 50 3.75 17.83 14.16
C GLY A 50 2.29 18.32 14.28
N ALA A 51 1.62 18.52 13.16
CA ALA A 51 0.22 18.99 13.11
C ALA A 51 -0.80 17.86 13.35
N ILE A 52 -0.38 16.60 13.25
CA ILE A 52 -1.23 15.42 13.44
C ILE A 52 -0.60 14.45 14.44
N ALA A 53 -1.44 13.74 15.18
CA ALA A 53 -0.99 12.72 16.13
C ALA A 53 -0.66 11.37 15.47
N GLN A 54 -1.29 11.08 14.32
CA GLN A 54 -1.16 9.80 13.65
C GLN A 54 -1.37 9.96 12.14
N GLN A 55 -0.56 9.22 11.37
CA GLN A 55 -0.80 8.97 9.95
C GLN A 55 -1.09 7.48 9.79
N MET A 56 -2.22 7.14 9.17
CA MET A 56 -2.64 5.73 9.04
C MET A 56 -1.79 4.91 8.07
N PHE A 57 -1.14 5.60 7.14
CA PHE A 57 -0.36 4.99 6.09
C PHE A 57 0.89 5.82 5.83
N TRP A 58 1.99 5.13 5.57
CA TRP A 58 3.32 5.72 5.55
C TRP A 58 3.98 5.51 4.18
N TYR A 59 4.44 6.60 3.57
CA TYR A 59 5.36 6.53 2.41
C TYR A 59 6.78 6.85 2.85
N THR A 60 7.71 5.93 2.60
CA THR A 60 9.11 6.08 3.02
C THR A 60 9.81 7.29 2.39
N ALA A 61 9.28 7.80 1.27
CA ALA A 61 9.75 9.02 0.61
C ALA A 61 9.74 10.26 1.52
N PHE A 62 8.87 10.31 2.55
CA PHE A 62 8.77 11.45 3.47
C PHE A 62 9.44 11.20 4.83
N THR A 63 9.95 9.98 5.09
CA THR A 63 10.54 9.63 6.40
C THR A 63 11.75 10.48 6.74
N ALA A 64 12.60 10.80 5.75
CA ALA A 64 13.83 11.54 5.98
C ALA A 64 13.55 12.92 6.62
N ALA A 65 12.52 13.61 6.14
CA ALA A 65 12.09 14.90 6.69
C ALA A 65 11.58 14.77 8.14
N SER A 66 10.92 13.67 8.48
CA SER A 66 10.40 13.40 9.84
C SER A 66 11.47 13.07 10.88
N VAL A 67 12.74 12.93 10.48
CA VAL A 67 13.88 12.69 11.38
C VAL A 67 14.92 13.81 11.35
N GLU A 68 14.62 14.92 10.67
CA GLU A 68 15.51 16.09 10.64
C GLU A 68 15.57 16.75 12.03
N PRO A 69 16.78 17.06 12.55
CA PRO A 69 16.93 17.76 13.82
C PRO A 69 16.21 19.11 13.83
N GLY A 70 15.59 19.45 14.96
CA GLY A 70 14.88 20.74 15.13
C GLY A 70 13.45 20.76 14.59
N THR A 71 12.99 19.69 13.94
CA THR A 71 11.57 19.56 13.59
C THR A 71 10.70 19.38 14.86
N PRO A 72 9.42 19.80 14.85
CA PRO A 72 8.53 19.67 16.01
C PRO A 72 8.38 18.24 16.54
N VAL A 73 8.59 17.25 15.67
CA VAL A 73 8.43 15.81 15.95
C VAL A 73 9.70 15.12 16.43
N MET A 74 10.79 15.86 16.63
CA MET A 74 12.06 15.35 17.17
C MET A 74 12.33 15.91 18.57
N ASN A 75 12.95 15.11 19.40
CA ASN A 75 13.51 15.53 20.70
C ASN A 75 14.87 16.21 20.52
N GLU A 76 15.31 16.96 21.52
CA GLU A 76 16.62 17.65 21.52
C GLU A 76 17.80 16.66 21.45
N ASP A 77 17.64 15.45 21.97
CA ASP A 77 18.64 14.37 21.92
C ASP A 77 18.74 13.68 20.54
N GLY A 78 17.91 14.09 19.58
CA GLY A 78 17.85 13.55 18.23
C GLY A 78 17.05 12.26 18.09
N THR A 79 16.27 11.86 19.10
CA THR A 79 15.29 10.77 19.00
C THR A 79 13.92 11.28 18.51
N PRO A 80 13.15 10.48 17.76
CA PRO A 80 11.81 10.88 17.34
C PRO A 80 10.80 10.82 18.50
N LYS A 81 9.83 11.74 18.49
CA LYS A 81 8.64 11.71 19.36
C LYS A 81 7.56 10.74 18.87
N TRP A 82 7.72 10.25 17.65
CA TRP A 82 6.81 9.33 16.98
C TRP A 82 7.39 7.92 16.90
N ARG A 83 6.52 6.94 16.63
CA ARG A 83 6.88 5.52 16.43
C ARG A 83 6.06 4.93 15.29
N MET A 84 6.67 4.03 14.53
CA MET A 84 5.98 3.14 13.61
C MET A 84 5.28 2.05 14.40
N ALA A 85 4.06 1.72 14.00
CA ALA A 85 3.28 0.66 14.60
C ALA A 85 2.60 -0.18 13.51
N PRO A 86 2.37 -1.49 13.74
CA PRO A 86 1.38 -2.28 13.03
C PRO A 86 0.08 -1.51 12.74
N SER A 87 -0.44 -1.70 11.53
CA SER A 87 -1.71 -1.11 11.10
C SER A 87 -2.87 -1.57 11.98
N PRO A 88 -3.83 -0.68 12.30
CA PRO A 88 -5.03 -1.08 13.02
C PRO A 88 -5.90 -2.03 12.19
N HIS A 89 -6.66 -2.89 12.87
CA HIS A 89 -7.56 -3.84 12.23
C HIS A 89 -8.99 -3.29 12.14
N GLY A 90 -9.67 -3.57 11.03
CA GLY A 90 -11.09 -3.29 10.83
C GLY A 90 -11.97 -4.54 11.04
N ALA A 91 -13.29 -4.38 10.95
CA ALA A 91 -14.24 -5.48 11.19
C ALA A 91 -14.05 -6.70 10.26
N TYR A 92 -13.54 -6.48 9.05
CA TYR A 92 -13.28 -7.51 8.05
C TYR A 92 -11.86 -8.09 8.09
N TRP A 93 -11.03 -7.65 9.02
CA TRP A 93 -9.67 -8.16 9.12
C TRP A 93 -9.67 -9.58 9.70
N SER A 94 -8.81 -10.44 9.16
CA SER A 94 -8.51 -11.76 9.70
C SER A 94 -7.02 -12.08 9.54
N GLU A 95 -6.54 -13.11 10.24
CA GLU A 95 -5.14 -13.52 10.11
C GLU A 95 -4.82 -13.91 8.66
N GLY A 96 -3.76 -13.32 8.11
CA GLY A 96 -3.35 -13.50 6.71
C GLY A 96 -3.90 -12.47 5.73
N THR A 97 -4.84 -11.59 6.15
CA THR A 97 -5.25 -10.43 5.34
C THR A 97 -4.03 -9.55 5.04
N LYS A 98 -3.80 -9.26 3.75
CA LYS A 98 -2.74 -8.34 3.34
C LYS A 98 -3.10 -6.91 3.75
N ILE A 99 -2.16 -6.22 4.38
CA ILE A 99 -2.38 -4.91 5.02
C ILE A 99 -2.18 -3.71 4.08
N GLY A 100 -1.81 -3.97 2.83
CA GLY A 100 -1.56 -2.97 1.79
C GLY A 100 -0.54 -3.47 0.78
N TYR A 101 -0.10 -2.60 -0.12
CA TYR A 101 0.95 -2.90 -1.10
C TYR A 101 2.26 -2.16 -0.82
N GLN A 102 3.38 -2.68 -1.34
CA GLN A 102 4.70 -2.08 -1.32
C GLN A 102 5.16 -1.78 -2.73
N ASP A 103 5.56 -0.53 -2.97
CA ASP A 103 6.23 -0.14 -4.20
C ASP A 103 7.67 -0.63 -4.22
N ALA A 104 7.89 -1.72 -4.96
CA ALA A 104 9.21 -2.28 -5.21
C ALA A 104 9.80 -1.69 -6.51
N GLY A 105 10.60 -0.64 -6.37
CA GLY A 105 11.31 -0.04 -7.50
C GLY A 105 12.16 -1.07 -8.26
N SER A 106 12.04 -1.09 -9.58
CA SER A 106 12.70 -2.07 -10.46
C SER A 106 13.41 -1.40 -11.62
N TRP A 107 14.54 -1.98 -12.05
CA TRP A 107 15.23 -1.58 -13.27
C TRP A 107 14.64 -2.31 -14.46
N THR A 108 14.10 -1.58 -15.43
CA THR A 108 13.52 -2.16 -16.64
C THR A 108 14.45 -1.92 -17.83
N LEU A 109 14.96 -3.00 -18.42
CA LEU A 109 15.74 -2.96 -19.66
C LEU A 109 14.88 -3.48 -20.81
N LEU A 110 14.52 -2.60 -21.75
CA LEU A 110 13.68 -2.96 -22.89
C LEU A 110 14.40 -3.90 -23.84
N LYS A 111 13.68 -4.89 -24.39
CA LYS A 111 14.20 -5.82 -25.41
C LYS A 111 14.68 -5.12 -26.68
N SER A 112 14.11 -3.94 -26.99
CA SER A 112 14.48 -3.11 -28.13
C SER A 112 15.77 -2.31 -27.92
N THR A 113 16.29 -2.24 -26.69
CA THR A 113 17.54 -1.53 -26.40
C THR A 113 18.71 -2.28 -27.03
N PRO A 114 19.57 -1.61 -27.83
CA PRO A 114 20.80 -2.22 -28.34
C PRO A 114 21.63 -2.87 -27.21
N VAL A 115 22.19 -4.05 -27.48
CA VAL A 115 22.83 -4.89 -26.45
C VAL A 115 23.94 -4.16 -25.70
N ASP A 116 24.77 -3.41 -26.42
CA ASP A 116 25.85 -2.59 -25.85
C ASP A 116 25.32 -1.55 -24.84
N ARG A 117 24.21 -0.88 -25.17
CA ARG A 117 23.55 0.08 -24.28
C ARG A 117 22.86 -0.60 -23.10
N ALA A 118 22.23 -1.76 -23.33
CA ALA A 118 21.60 -2.54 -22.27
C ALA A 118 22.63 -3.03 -21.25
N GLN A 119 23.81 -3.46 -21.70
CA GLN A 119 24.93 -3.83 -20.84
C GLN A 119 25.44 -2.64 -20.01
N ALA A 120 25.60 -1.46 -20.62
CA ALA A 120 25.98 -0.25 -19.89
C ALA A 120 24.93 0.13 -18.82
N ALA A 121 23.64 0.10 -19.17
CA ALA A 121 22.56 0.34 -18.23
C ALA A 121 22.52 -0.68 -17.09
N TRP A 122 22.79 -1.96 -17.39
CA TRP A 122 22.91 -3.02 -16.39
C TRP A 122 24.07 -2.76 -15.41
N LEU A 123 25.25 -2.40 -15.92
CA LEU A 123 26.40 -2.04 -15.07
C LEU A 123 26.10 -0.85 -14.17
N TYR A 124 25.41 0.17 -14.70
CA TYR A 124 24.98 1.31 -13.89
C TYR A 124 23.97 0.92 -12.81
N ALA A 125 22.99 0.07 -13.12
CA ALA A 125 22.06 -0.46 -12.12
C ALA A 125 22.81 -1.23 -11.01
N GLN A 126 23.80 -2.07 -11.37
CA GLN A 126 24.65 -2.77 -10.39
C GLN A 126 25.46 -1.79 -9.52
N PHE A 127 25.99 -0.70 -10.09
CA PHE A 127 26.67 0.34 -9.33
C PHE A 127 25.72 1.02 -8.33
N VAL A 128 24.53 1.45 -8.76
CA VAL A 128 23.56 2.14 -7.91
C VAL A 128 23.05 1.24 -6.78
N VAL A 129 22.94 -0.06 -7.04
CA VAL A 129 22.52 -1.08 -6.06
C VAL A 129 23.72 -1.62 -5.28
N SER A 130 24.96 -1.23 -5.56
CA SER A 130 26.14 -1.71 -4.82
C SER A 130 26.04 -1.34 -3.35
N LYS A 131 26.66 -2.15 -2.48
CA LYS A 131 26.54 -2.03 -1.02
C LYS A 131 26.90 -0.62 -0.52
N THR A 132 27.96 -0.01 -1.04
CA THR A 132 28.41 1.32 -0.63
C THR A 132 27.43 2.41 -1.05
N VAL A 133 26.93 2.34 -2.29
CA VAL A 133 26.00 3.35 -2.83
C VAL A 133 24.63 3.22 -2.16
N ASP A 134 24.10 2.01 -2.03
CA ASP A 134 22.86 1.74 -1.33
C ASP A 134 22.93 2.20 0.13
N LEU A 135 24.02 1.88 0.86
CA LEU A 135 24.21 2.37 2.22
C LEU A 135 24.12 3.90 2.31
N LYS A 136 24.81 4.63 1.42
CA LYS A 136 24.75 6.10 1.47
C LYS A 136 23.38 6.64 1.06
N LYS A 137 22.73 6.03 0.07
CA LYS A 137 21.37 6.43 -0.36
C LYS A 137 20.34 6.18 0.72
N SER A 138 20.36 5.01 1.36
CA SER A 138 19.47 4.69 2.49
C SER A 138 19.79 5.57 3.70
N ASP A 139 21.05 5.95 3.91
CA ASP A 139 21.41 6.88 4.99
C ASP A 139 20.77 8.25 4.80
N VAL A 140 20.69 8.75 3.57
CA VAL A 140 20.06 10.06 3.31
C VAL A 140 18.54 9.93 3.19
N GLY A 141 18.06 9.00 2.36
CA GLY A 141 16.66 8.94 1.95
C GLY A 141 15.80 7.90 2.66
N LEU A 142 16.38 7.07 3.54
CA LEU A 142 15.67 6.03 4.30
C LEU A 142 14.83 5.06 3.43
N THR A 143 15.29 4.85 2.20
CA THR A 143 14.77 3.86 1.25
C THR A 143 15.84 2.80 1.04
N PHE A 144 15.48 1.53 1.27
CA PHE A 144 16.44 0.43 1.32
C PHE A 144 16.30 -0.47 0.09
N ILE A 145 17.42 -0.81 -0.55
CA ILE A 145 17.43 -1.78 -1.65
C ILE A 145 17.97 -3.13 -1.17
N ARG A 146 19.00 -3.15 -0.30
CA ARG A 146 19.65 -4.39 0.12
C ARG A 146 19.35 -4.76 1.57
N GLN A 147 19.12 -6.04 1.79
CA GLN A 147 19.11 -6.64 3.13
C GLN A 147 20.42 -6.37 3.88
N SER A 148 21.57 -6.57 3.24
CA SER A 148 22.88 -6.27 3.84
C SER A 148 23.05 -4.81 4.27
N THR A 149 22.27 -3.87 3.72
CA THR A 149 22.22 -2.46 4.15
C THR A 149 21.41 -2.29 5.41
N ILE A 150 20.19 -2.80 5.43
CA ILE A 150 19.34 -2.82 6.61
C ILE A 150 20.08 -3.49 7.79
N ASP A 151 20.84 -4.56 7.56
CA ASP A 151 21.53 -5.33 8.62
C ASP A 151 22.90 -4.77 9.03
N SER A 152 23.36 -3.68 8.42
CA SER A 152 24.69 -3.13 8.74
C SER A 152 24.74 -2.49 10.13
N GLN A 153 25.95 -2.48 10.73
CA GLN A 153 26.20 -1.83 12.01
C GLN A 153 25.76 -0.36 12.01
N HIS A 154 25.98 0.36 10.91
CA HIS A 154 25.50 1.73 10.70
C HIS A 154 24.01 1.91 11.03
N PHE A 155 23.16 1.01 10.52
CA PHE A 155 21.72 1.09 10.77
C PHE A 155 21.31 0.48 12.12
N THR A 156 22.11 -0.41 12.70
CA THR A 156 21.96 -0.80 14.10
C THR A 156 22.18 0.39 15.03
N ASP A 157 23.25 1.17 14.83
CA ASP A 157 23.58 2.34 15.66
C ASP A 157 22.57 3.47 15.47
N ARG A 158 22.00 3.59 14.26
CA ARG A 158 21.03 4.64 13.92
C ARG A 158 19.58 4.28 14.26
N ALA A 159 19.24 3.00 14.47
CA ALA A 159 17.88 2.53 14.72
C ALA A 159 17.11 3.34 15.79
N PRO A 160 17.69 3.69 16.95
CA PRO A 160 17.00 4.50 17.98
C PRO A 160 16.52 5.87 17.50
N LYS A 161 17.08 6.38 16.38
CA LYS A 161 16.74 7.68 15.79
C LYS A 161 15.75 7.58 14.63
N LEU A 162 15.26 6.38 14.31
CA LEU A 162 14.42 6.11 13.13
C LEU A 162 13.03 5.58 13.48
N GLY A 163 12.62 5.69 14.74
CA GLY A 163 11.22 5.54 15.15
C GLY A 163 10.62 4.16 14.86
N GLY A 164 11.41 3.09 14.83
CA GLY A 164 10.93 1.74 14.53
C GLY A 164 11.09 1.30 13.07
N LEU A 165 11.62 2.16 12.18
CA LEU A 165 11.80 1.85 10.76
C LEU A 165 12.72 0.65 10.53
N ILE A 166 13.84 0.59 11.25
CA ILE A 166 14.83 -0.48 11.07
C ILE A 166 14.29 -1.80 11.61
N GLU A 167 13.61 -1.73 12.75
CA GLU A 167 12.92 -2.85 13.39
C GLU A 167 11.85 -3.42 12.45
N PHE A 168 11.00 -2.56 11.88
CA PHE A 168 10.02 -2.95 10.86
C PHE A 168 10.67 -3.68 9.68
N TYR A 169 11.72 -3.10 9.09
CA TYR A 169 12.39 -3.72 7.95
C TYR A 169 13.17 -4.99 8.31
N ARG A 170 13.57 -5.21 9.56
CA ARG A 170 14.17 -6.47 10.03
C ARG A 170 13.13 -7.50 10.45
N SER A 171 11.90 -7.07 10.70
CA SER A 171 10.77 -7.91 11.12
C SER A 171 10.14 -8.72 9.97
N PRO A 172 9.37 -9.79 10.29
CA PRO A 172 8.49 -10.44 9.31
C PRO A 172 7.30 -9.56 8.88
N ALA A 173 6.98 -8.48 9.59
CA ALA A 173 5.81 -7.65 9.29
C ALA A 173 5.88 -7.03 7.88
N ARG A 174 7.09 -6.77 7.36
CA ARG A 174 7.27 -6.31 5.97
C ARG A 174 6.72 -7.29 4.92
N LEU A 175 6.59 -8.59 5.24
CA LEU A 175 6.06 -9.61 4.33
C LEU A 175 4.52 -9.68 4.33
N GLN A 176 3.86 -8.96 5.25
CA GLN A 176 2.40 -8.87 5.32
C GLN A 176 1.83 -7.90 4.28
N TRP A 177 2.67 -7.10 3.64
CA TRP A 177 2.29 -6.26 2.52
C TRP A 177 2.44 -7.05 1.21
N SER A 178 1.53 -6.85 0.27
CA SER A 178 1.67 -7.39 -1.08
C SER A 178 2.71 -6.57 -1.86
N PRO A 179 3.54 -7.18 -2.73
CA PRO A 179 4.26 -6.37 -3.72
C PRO A 179 3.26 -5.75 -4.71
N THR A 180 3.58 -4.59 -5.29
CA THR A 180 2.90 -4.09 -6.50
C THR A 180 3.13 -5.09 -7.63
N GLY A 181 2.28 -6.11 -7.70
CA GLY A 181 2.51 -7.31 -8.49
C GLY A 181 2.15 -7.14 -9.96
N THR A 182 2.70 -8.03 -10.79
CA THR A 182 2.33 -8.19 -12.21
C THR A 182 0.97 -8.91 -12.40
N ASN A 183 0.22 -9.12 -11.32
CA ASN A 183 -1.00 -9.91 -11.30
C ASN A 183 -2.24 -9.13 -11.77
N ILE A 184 -2.12 -7.82 -11.95
CA ILE A 184 -3.20 -6.98 -12.47
C ILE A 184 -3.02 -6.82 -13.99
N PRO A 185 -3.93 -7.35 -14.82
CA PRO A 185 -3.88 -7.16 -16.25
C PRO A 185 -3.96 -5.67 -16.61
N ASP A 186 -2.99 -5.17 -17.38
CA ASP A 186 -2.95 -3.77 -17.82
C ASP A 186 -3.12 -2.77 -16.65
N TYR A 187 -2.29 -2.93 -15.61
CA TYR A 187 -2.29 -2.08 -14.42
C TYR A 187 -2.39 -0.56 -14.71
N PRO A 188 -1.65 0.03 -15.69
CA PRO A 188 -1.76 1.45 -15.98
C PRO A 188 -3.18 1.90 -16.30
N LYS A 189 -3.93 1.07 -17.02
CA LYS A 189 -5.32 1.35 -17.35
C LYS A 189 -6.26 1.10 -16.18
N MET A 190 -6.07 0.01 -15.44
CA MET A 190 -6.88 -0.32 -14.26
C MET A 190 -6.75 0.73 -13.15
N ALA A 191 -5.53 1.25 -12.95
CA ALA A 191 -5.25 2.28 -11.94
C ALA A 191 -5.99 3.59 -12.23
N GLN A 192 -6.16 3.98 -13.50
CA GLN A 192 -6.93 5.17 -13.85
C GLN A 192 -8.42 5.02 -13.50
N LEU A 193 -9.00 3.85 -13.75
CA LEU A 193 -10.39 3.56 -13.36
C LEU A 193 -10.56 3.62 -11.84
N TRP A 194 -9.58 3.10 -11.09
CA TRP A 194 -9.56 3.17 -9.63
C TRP A 194 -9.64 4.62 -9.15
N TRP A 195 -8.74 5.49 -9.63
CA TRP A 195 -8.72 6.89 -9.21
C TRP A 195 -10.01 7.63 -9.52
N GLN A 196 -10.60 7.40 -10.69
CA GLN A 196 -11.85 8.02 -11.08
C GLN A 196 -13.00 7.61 -10.15
N ASN A 197 -13.22 6.31 -9.97
CA ASN A 197 -14.37 5.82 -9.20
C ASN A 197 -14.21 6.07 -7.69
N ILE A 198 -13.00 5.95 -7.13
CA ILE A 198 -12.75 6.34 -5.75
C ILE A 198 -12.92 7.86 -5.58
N GLY A 199 -12.54 8.66 -6.59
CA GLY A 199 -12.83 10.10 -6.63
C GLY A 199 -14.32 10.41 -6.48
N ASP A 200 -15.19 9.75 -7.26
CA ASP A 200 -16.65 9.89 -7.17
C ASP A 200 -17.20 9.55 -5.76
N ALA A 201 -16.62 8.54 -5.09
CA ALA A 201 -16.99 8.20 -3.72
C ALA A 201 -16.53 9.26 -2.71
N MET A 202 -15.30 9.77 -2.86
CA MET A 202 -14.71 10.77 -1.96
C MET A 202 -15.38 12.14 -2.08
N SER A 203 -15.85 12.52 -3.27
CA SER A 203 -16.62 13.75 -3.50
C SER A 203 -18.07 13.65 -3.02
N GLY A 204 -18.58 12.43 -2.85
CA GLY A 204 -19.98 12.16 -2.54
C GLY A 204 -20.90 12.17 -3.77
N ASP A 205 -20.35 12.19 -4.99
CA ASP A 205 -21.11 12.06 -6.23
C ASP A 205 -21.77 10.69 -6.36
N LYS A 206 -21.14 9.65 -5.79
CA LYS A 206 -21.69 8.29 -5.67
C LYS A 206 -21.54 7.77 -4.25
N THR A 207 -22.43 6.88 -3.85
CA THR A 207 -22.18 6.08 -2.64
C THR A 207 -20.97 5.15 -2.84
N PRO A 208 -20.29 4.71 -1.76
CA PRO A 208 -19.19 3.75 -1.86
C PRO A 208 -19.56 2.47 -2.63
N GLN A 209 -20.79 1.95 -2.48
CA GLN A 209 -21.26 0.79 -3.23
C GLN A 209 -21.37 1.11 -4.73
N GLU A 210 -22.06 2.19 -5.11
CA GLU A 210 -22.23 2.56 -6.52
C GLU A 210 -20.91 2.86 -7.23
N ALA A 211 -19.96 3.47 -6.52
CA ALA A 211 -18.61 3.73 -7.01
C ALA A 211 -17.84 2.42 -7.26
N LEU A 212 -17.88 1.47 -6.32
CA LEU A 212 -17.19 0.18 -6.47
C LEU A 212 -17.87 -0.74 -7.49
N ASP A 213 -19.20 -0.69 -7.61
CA ASP A 213 -19.94 -1.38 -8.66
C ASP A 213 -19.56 -0.85 -10.05
N SER A 214 -19.46 0.48 -10.18
CA SER A 214 -18.99 1.14 -11.41
C SER A 214 -17.56 0.71 -11.74
N LEU A 215 -16.66 0.77 -10.75
CA LEU A 215 -15.27 0.36 -10.89
C LEU A 215 -15.13 -1.09 -11.35
N CYS A 216 -15.82 -2.03 -10.69
CA CYS A 216 -15.68 -3.44 -11.02
C CYS A 216 -16.16 -3.70 -12.46
N ALA A 217 -17.30 -3.11 -12.86
CA ALA A 217 -17.84 -3.25 -14.20
C ALA A 217 -16.90 -2.66 -15.28
N GLU A 218 -16.25 -1.53 -14.99
CA GLU A 218 -15.28 -0.93 -15.90
C GLU A 218 -13.99 -1.75 -16.02
N GLN A 219 -13.51 -2.31 -14.91
CA GLN A 219 -12.36 -3.23 -14.89
C GLN A 219 -12.66 -4.48 -15.73
N GLU A 220 -13.86 -5.07 -15.60
CA GLU A 220 -14.26 -6.24 -16.40
C GLU A 220 -14.30 -5.93 -17.89
N LYS A 221 -14.84 -4.77 -18.32
CA LYS A 221 -14.80 -4.33 -19.73
C LYS A 221 -13.38 -4.21 -20.28
N VAL A 222 -12.39 -3.87 -19.44
CA VAL A 222 -10.99 -3.87 -19.85
C VAL A 222 -10.47 -5.30 -19.97
N MET A 223 -10.68 -6.15 -18.97
CA MET A 223 -10.23 -7.54 -18.97
C MET A 223 -10.83 -8.36 -20.12
N GLU A 224 -12.13 -8.24 -20.39
CA GLU A 224 -12.82 -8.91 -21.50
C GLU A 224 -12.23 -8.51 -22.87
N ARG A 225 -11.88 -7.21 -23.04
CA ARG A 225 -11.21 -6.75 -24.26
C ARG A 225 -9.81 -7.33 -24.41
N ILE A 226 -9.07 -7.42 -23.31
CA ILE A 226 -7.73 -8.01 -23.32
C ILE A 226 -7.82 -9.48 -23.68
N GLU A 227 -8.70 -10.24 -23.02
CA GLU A 227 -8.95 -11.66 -23.31
C GLU A 227 -9.31 -11.87 -24.78
N LYS A 228 -10.30 -11.13 -25.29
CA LYS A 228 -10.74 -11.23 -26.70
C LYS A 228 -9.64 -10.89 -27.69
N SER A 229 -8.77 -9.93 -27.36
CA SER A 229 -7.68 -9.52 -28.25
C SER A 229 -6.56 -10.56 -28.36
N GLY A 230 -6.38 -11.39 -27.33
CA GLY A 230 -5.25 -12.32 -27.23
C GLY A 230 -3.88 -11.64 -27.13
N VAL A 231 -3.80 -10.31 -26.96
CA VAL A 231 -2.54 -9.56 -27.02
C VAL A 231 -1.55 -9.95 -25.92
N GLN A 232 -2.05 -10.47 -24.81
CA GLN A 232 -1.24 -10.95 -23.68
C GLN A 232 -0.94 -12.45 -23.73
N GLY A 233 -1.40 -13.18 -24.77
CA GLY A 233 -1.18 -14.62 -24.90
C GLY A 233 -1.59 -15.40 -23.63
N ASP A 234 -0.73 -16.33 -23.21
CA ASP A 234 -1.02 -17.25 -22.09
C ASP A 234 -1.04 -16.58 -20.71
N ILE A 235 -0.57 -15.33 -20.59
CA ILE A 235 -0.55 -14.56 -19.34
C ILE A 235 -1.73 -13.57 -19.25
N GLY A 236 -2.60 -13.53 -20.26
CA GLY A 236 -3.78 -12.68 -20.27
C GLY A 236 -4.88 -13.14 -19.30
N PRO A 237 -5.81 -12.24 -18.93
CA PRO A 237 -6.96 -12.62 -18.14
C PRO A 237 -7.84 -13.62 -18.89
N LYS A 238 -8.47 -14.51 -18.13
CA LYS A 238 -9.55 -15.40 -18.59
C LYS A 238 -10.77 -15.14 -17.73
N MET A 239 -11.80 -14.56 -18.32
CA MET A 239 -13.00 -14.18 -17.58
C MET A 239 -13.77 -15.45 -17.22
N GLY A 240 -14.06 -15.63 -15.92
CA GLY A 240 -14.96 -16.69 -15.47
C GLY A 240 -16.42 -16.30 -15.69
N ASP A 241 -17.34 -17.24 -15.81
CA ASP A 241 -18.76 -16.96 -16.04
C ASP A 241 -19.39 -16.07 -14.96
N VAL A 242 -20.40 -15.29 -15.35
CA VAL A 242 -21.25 -14.57 -14.40
C VAL A 242 -22.17 -15.57 -13.74
N VAL A 243 -22.13 -15.62 -12.41
CA VAL A 243 -23.03 -16.42 -11.59
C VAL A 243 -23.69 -15.53 -10.54
N ASP A 244 -24.66 -16.11 -9.81
CA ASP A 244 -25.24 -15.43 -8.66
C ASP A 244 -24.16 -15.10 -7.63
N ALA A 245 -24.19 -13.87 -7.10
CA ALA A 245 -23.18 -13.39 -6.14
C ALA A 245 -23.09 -14.31 -4.91
N GLN A 246 -24.21 -14.88 -4.48
CA GLN A 246 -24.27 -15.74 -3.29
C GLN A 246 -23.37 -16.97 -3.44
N VAL A 247 -23.19 -17.49 -4.66
CA VAL A 247 -22.28 -18.63 -4.93
C VAL A 247 -20.85 -18.31 -4.49
N TRP A 248 -20.40 -17.07 -4.72
CA TRP A 248 -19.06 -16.64 -4.32
C TRP A 248 -18.99 -16.19 -2.87
N LEU A 249 -20.06 -15.56 -2.35
CA LEU A 249 -20.13 -15.12 -0.95
C LEU A 249 -20.21 -16.27 0.04
N ASP A 250 -20.79 -17.41 -0.36
CA ASP A 250 -20.82 -18.65 0.43
C ASP A 250 -19.51 -19.45 0.32
N ALA A 251 -18.65 -19.13 -0.66
CA ALA A 251 -17.37 -19.79 -0.83
C ALA A 251 -16.37 -19.32 0.25
N PRO A 252 -15.45 -20.19 0.71
CA PRO A 252 -14.43 -19.79 1.66
C PRO A 252 -13.47 -18.76 1.03
N GLY A 253 -13.08 -17.75 1.80
CA GLY A 253 -12.09 -16.75 1.39
C GLY A 253 -12.75 -15.44 0.96
N SER A 254 -12.53 -15.04 -0.29
CA SER A 254 -12.99 -13.76 -0.86
C SER A 254 -13.69 -14.04 -2.19
N PRO A 255 -14.73 -13.28 -2.57
CA PRO A 255 -15.32 -12.11 -1.88
C PRO A 255 -16.06 -12.45 -0.59
N VAL A 256 -16.27 -11.43 0.27
CA VAL A 256 -16.96 -11.62 1.56
C VAL A 256 -18.32 -10.91 1.63
N ALA A 257 -19.27 -11.58 2.30
CA ALA A 257 -20.59 -11.03 2.58
C ALA A 257 -20.56 -9.97 3.67
N LYS A 258 -21.62 -9.18 3.74
CA LYS A 258 -21.78 -8.18 4.80
C LYS A 258 -21.84 -8.84 6.17
N LEU A 259 -21.02 -8.37 7.10
CA LEU A 259 -21.05 -8.83 8.48
C LEU A 259 -22.31 -8.33 9.21
N GLU A 260 -22.83 -9.13 10.14
CA GLU A 260 -23.90 -8.70 11.04
C GLU A 260 -23.49 -7.48 11.88
N ASN A 261 -22.20 -7.41 12.24
CA ASN A 261 -21.64 -6.30 13.01
C ASN A 261 -20.35 -5.74 12.37
N GLU A 262 -20.48 -4.65 11.62
CA GLU A 262 -19.35 -3.90 11.05
C GLU A 262 -18.76 -2.85 12.02
N LYS A 263 -19.32 -2.73 13.22
CA LYS A 263 -18.87 -1.80 14.28
C LYS A 263 -18.66 -2.54 15.60
N PRO A 264 -17.75 -3.54 15.64
CA PRO A 264 -17.37 -4.16 16.90
C PRO A 264 -16.80 -3.13 17.87
N GLN A 265 -16.87 -3.43 19.16
CA GLN A 265 -16.24 -2.60 20.19
C GLN A 265 -14.74 -2.51 19.91
N GLY A 266 -14.19 -1.29 19.89
CA GLY A 266 -12.76 -1.09 19.68
C GLY A 266 -11.94 -1.69 20.82
N GLU A 267 -10.84 -2.35 20.45
CA GLU A 267 -9.87 -2.91 21.39
C GLU A 267 -8.61 -2.05 21.36
N THR A 268 -8.04 -1.78 22.54
CA THR A 268 -6.75 -1.11 22.67
C THR A 268 -5.71 -2.12 23.10
N ILE A 269 -4.50 -1.96 22.57
CA ILE A 269 -3.36 -2.80 22.87
C ILE A 269 -2.17 -1.89 23.16
N SER A 270 -1.31 -2.27 24.12
CA SER A 270 -0.10 -1.50 24.38
C SER A 270 0.86 -1.64 23.20
N TYR A 271 1.64 -0.59 22.96
CA TYR A 271 2.64 -0.59 21.91
C TYR A 271 3.64 -1.74 22.06
N ASP A 272 4.14 -1.95 23.28
CA ASP A 272 5.11 -3.00 23.60
C ASP A 272 4.58 -4.40 23.30
N GLU A 273 3.28 -4.65 23.50
CA GLU A 273 2.66 -5.92 23.13
C GLU A 273 2.54 -6.06 21.61
N LEU A 274 2.09 -5.00 20.95
CA LEU A 274 1.84 -4.94 19.52
C LEU A 274 3.13 -5.16 18.69
N ILE A 275 4.27 -4.63 19.14
CA ILE A 275 5.57 -4.87 18.48
C ILE A 275 6.19 -6.24 18.75
N LYS A 276 5.66 -7.05 19.68
CA LYS A 276 6.16 -8.44 19.84
C LYS A 276 5.98 -9.25 18.56
N SER A 277 4.97 -8.93 17.75
CA SER A 277 4.76 -9.51 16.43
C SER A 277 5.94 -9.26 15.45
N TRP A 278 6.78 -8.26 15.72
CA TRP A 278 7.95 -7.93 14.91
C TRP A 278 9.20 -8.70 15.33
N SER A 279 9.22 -9.19 16.56
CA SER A 279 10.28 -10.04 17.10
C SER A 279 9.95 -11.49 16.76
N LYS A 280 10.88 -12.18 16.09
CA LYS A 280 10.90 -13.64 16.03
C LYS A 280 11.95 -14.16 16.99
#